data_AF-A0AAV9DMA3-F1
#
_entry.id   AF-A0AAV9DMA3-F1
#
_cell.length_a   1.000
_cell.length_b   1.000
_cell.length_c   1.000
_cell.angle_alpha   90.00
_cell.angle_beta   90.00
_cell.angle_gamma   90.00
#
_symmetry.space_group_name_H-M   'P 1'
#
loop_
_entity.id
_entity.type
_entity.pdbx_description
1 polymer ?
#
loop_
_entity_poly.entity_id
_entity_poly.type
_entity_poly.pdbx_seq_one_letter_code
_entity_poly.pdbx_strand_id
1 'polypeptide(L)'
;MDYGELWAIFGPGVAGAVFGAGWWFWVDAVVCSAVKVSFLHYLPCIFASLAALMFNCVKKDDINYSPYEEGEWRLKLWLFLAYVVSFVSLAASVGLLVQDSLTDKGPSTWTGVAGVLQCVFVLISGLVYWTSHSD
;
A
#
# COMPACT_ATOMS: atom_id res chain seq x y z
N MET A 1 -17.50 11.20 -23.21
CA MET A 1 -16.98 10.08 -22.42
C MET A 1 -17.76 10.07 -21.13
N ASP A 2 -18.26 8.90 -20.77
CA ASP A 2 -18.86 8.72 -19.45
C ASP A 2 -17.78 8.87 -18.35
N TYR A 3 -18.18 9.25 -17.14
CA TYR A 3 -17.24 9.39 -16.02
C TYR A 3 -16.55 8.05 -15.71
N GLY A 4 -17.23 6.91 -15.92
CA GLY A 4 -16.64 5.58 -15.79
C GLY A 4 -15.53 5.31 -16.79
N GLU A 5 -15.75 5.63 -18.07
CA GLU A 5 -14.74 5.48 -19.13
C GLU A 5 -13.50 6.35 -18.87
N LEU A 6 -13.70 7.60 -18.44
CA LEU A 6 -12.59 8.49 -18.06
C LEU A 6 -11.78 7.90 -16.90
N TRP A 7 -12.46 7.33 -15.89
CA TRP A 7 -11.79 6.72 -14.75
C TRP A 7 -11.01 5.46 -15.14
N ALA A 8 -11.53 4.64 -16.06
CA ALA A 8 -10.83 3.47 -16.57
C ALA A 8 -9.56 3.84 -17.36
N ILE A 9 -9.58 4.96 -18.10
CA ILE A 9 -8.43 5.42 -18.89
C ILE A 9 -7.37 6.06 -18.00
N PHE A 10 -7.74 7.00 -17.13
CA PHE A 10 -6.78 7.78 -16.35
C PHE A 10 -6.40 7.15 -15.01
N GLY A 11 -7.26 6.32 -14.43
CA GLY A 11 -7.08 5.73 -13.11
C GLY A 11 -5.77 4.94 -12.93
N PRO A 12 -5.34 4.10 -13.90
CA PRO A 12 -4.04 3.43 -13.81
C PRO A 12 -2.85 4.41 -13.76
N GLY A 13 -2.93 5.50 -14.52
CA GLY A 13 -1.92 6.56 -14.51
C GLY A 13 -1.86 7.30 -13.17
N VAL A 14 -3.03 7.63 -12.60
CA VAL A 14 -3.14 8.24 -11.26
C VAL A 14 -2.61 7.28 -10.20
N ALA A 15 -2.97 6.00 -10.24
CA ALA A 15 -2.46 4.99 -9.34
C ALA A 15 -0.92 4.92 -9.39
N GLY A 16 -0.34 4.80 -10.59
CA GLY A 16 1.11 4.77 -10.77
C GLY A 16 1.81 6.02 -10.21
N ALA A 17 1.23 7.20 -10.41
CA ALA A 17 1.76 8.45 -9.85
C ALA A 17 1.73 8.46 -8.32
N VAL A 18 0.64 8.00 -7.70
CA VAL A 18 0.50 7.92 -6.24
C VAL A 18 1.44 6.87 -5.65
N PHE A 19 1.58 5.70 -6.29
CA PHE A 19 2.56 4.67 -5.89
C PHE A 19 3.99 5.21 -5.95
N GLY A 20 4.33 5.89 -7.05
CA GLY A 20 5.63 6.52 -7.25
C GLY A 20 5.90 7.59 -6.20
N ALA A 21 4.92 8.44 -5.88
CA ALA A 21 5.04 9.44 -4.83
C ALA A 21 5.29 8.82 -3.46
N GLY A 22 4.58 7.75 -3.10
CA GLY A 22 4.82 7.00 -1.86
C GLY A 22 6.26 6.53 -1.73
N TRP A 23 6.76 5.83 -2.76
CA TRP A 23 8.15 5.36 -2.77
C TRP A 23 9.17 6.49 -2.85
N TRP A 24 8.85 7.60 -3.49
CA TRP A 24 9.69 8.79 -3.50
C TRP A 24 9.92 9.31 -2.08
N PHE A 25 8.84 9.53 -1.29
CA PHE A 25 8.97 9.97 0.10
C PHE A 25 9.88 9.06 0.92
N TRP A 26 9.71 7.74 0.75
CA TRP A 26 10.54 6.76 1.44
C TRP A 26 12.01 6.83 1.06
N VAL A 27 12.30 6.79 -0.25
CA VAL A 27 13.68 6.79 -0.76
C VAL A 27 14.39 8.09 -0.42
N ASP A 28 13.70 9.23 -0.54
CA ASP A 28 14.22 10.53 -0.12
C ASP A 28 14.64 10.52 1.36
N ALA A 29 13.74 10.06 2.24
CA ALA A 29 14.04 10.01 3.67
C ALA A 29 15.19 9.06 4.03
N VAL A 30 15.35 7.95 3.31
CA VAL A 30 16.47 7.02 3.49
C VAL A 30 17.78 7.63 3.01
N VAL A 31 17.79 8.26 1.83
CA VAL A 31 18.99 8.86 1.22
C VAL A 31 19.46 10.08 2.00
N CYS A 32 18.53 10.90 2.47
CA CYS A 32 18.82 12.11 3.25
C CYS A 32 19.08 11.83 4.74
N SER A 33 18.97 10.58 5.19
CA SER A 33 19.24 10.23 6.59
C SER A 33 20.72 10.33 6.93
N ALA A 34 21.05 11.06 7.98
CA ALA A 34 22.42 11.16 8.51
C ALA A 34 22.91 9.85 9.14
N VAL A 35 21.99 8.95 9.50
CA VAL A 35 22.27 7.65 10.13
C VAL A 35 21.74 6.54 9.24
N LYS A 36 22.43 5.39 9.23
CA LYS A 36 21.96 4.22 8.49
C LYS A 36 20.60 3.75 9.03
N VAL A 37 19.58 3.85 8.18
CA VAL A 37 18.23 3.33 8.46
C VAL A 37 18.29 1.80 8.56
N SER A 38 17.74 1.26 9.65
CA SER A 38 17.72 -0.20 9.89
C SER A 38 16.82 -0.91 8.88
N PHE A 39 17.06 -2.19 8.61
CA PHE A 39 16.21 -2.97 7.71
C PHE A 39 14.74 -3.06 8.19
N LEU A 40 14.50 -2.97 9.50
CA LEU A 40 13.14 -3.00 10.07
C LEU A 40 12.23 -1.91 9.49
N HIS A 41 12.79 -0.74 9.23
CA HIS A 41 12.10 0.42 8.66
C HIS A 41 11.59 0.17 7.23
N TYR A 42 12.19 -0.75 6.49
CA TYR A 42 11.77 -1.09 5.13
C TYR A 42 10.61 -2.10 5.10
N LEU A 43 10.46 -2.92 6.14
CA LEU A 43 9.47 -3.99 6.16
C LEU A 43 8.03 -3.48 5.97
N PRO A 44 7.55 -2.45 6.72
CA PRO A 44 6.22 -1.89 6.50
C PRO A 44 5.99 -1.48 5.04
N CYS A 45 6.96 -0.80 4.43
CA CYS A 45 6.84 -0.28 3.08
C CYS A 45 6.76 -1.38 2.01
N ILE A 46 7.53 -2.45 2.19
CA ILE A 46 7.52 -3.64 1.31
C ILE A 46 6.19 -4.37 1.45
N PHE A 47 5.71 -4.61 2.68
CA PHE A 47 4.45 -5.31 2.92
C PHE A 47 3.24 -4.49 2.45
N ALA A 48 3.25 -3.16 2.56
CA ALA A 48 2.21 -2.31 1.99
C ALA A 48 2.15 -2.43 0.45
N SER A 49 3.31 -2.51 -0.21
CA SER A 49 3.38 -2.72 -1.66
C SER A 49 2.92 -4.12 -2.07
N LEU A 50 3.28 -5.14 -1.29
CA LEU A 50 2.77 -6.49 -1.49
C LEU A 50 1.25 -6.53 -1.32
N ALA A 51 0.70 -5.90 -0.29
CA ALA A 51 -0.74 -5.84 -0.08
C ALA A 51 -1.47 -5.12 -1.21
N ALA A 52 -0.93 -4.01 -1.71
CA ALA A 52 -1.46 -3.34 -2.89
C ALA A 52 -1.47 -4.27 -4.11
N LEU A 53 -0.40 -5.03 -4.34
CA LEU A 53 -0.37 -6.05 -5.40
C LEU A 53 -1.43 -7.14 -5.18
N MET A 54 -1.56 -7.65 -3.95
CA MET A 54 -2.54 -8.68 -3.61
C MET A 54 -3.97 -8.25 -3.91
N PHE A 55 -4.33 -7.00 -3.61
CA PHE A 55 -5.64 -6.42 -3.97
C PHE A 55 -5.85 -6.37 -5.48
N ASN A 56 -4.82 -5.97 -6.23
CA ASN A 56 -4.89 -5.83 -7.68
C ASN A 56 -4.87 -7.16 -8.44
N CYS A 57 -4.54 -8.27 -7.78
CA CYS A 57 -4.67 -9.62 -8.33
C CYS A 57 -6.11 -10.15 -8.32
N VAL A 58 -7.07 -9.43 -7.73
CA VAL A 58 -8.47 -9.86 -7.61
C VAL A 58 -9.37 -8.99 -8.47
N LYS A 59 -10.11 -9.59 -9.39
CA LYS A 59 -11.12 -8.88 -10.18
C LYS A 59 -12.39 -8.66 -9.35
N LYS A 60 -13.11 -7.56 -9.62
CA LYS A 60 -14.35 -7.25 -8.90
C LYS A 60 -15.44 -8.29 -9.15
N ASP A 61 -15.51 -8.81 -10.37
CA ASP A 61 -16.55 -9.75 -10.78
C ASP A 61 -16.42 -11.12 -10.11
N ASP A 62 -15.18 -11.53 -9.79
CA ASP A 62 -14.89 -12.78 -9.08
C ASP A 62 -15.39 -12.77 -7.62
N ILE A 63 -15.74 -11.60 -7.07
CA ILE A 63 -16.21 -11.45 -5.69
C ILE A 63 -17.72 -11.73 -5.58
N ASN A 64 -18.50 -11.50 -6.64
CA ASN A 64 -19.97 -11.57 -6.63
C ASN A 64 -20.53 -12.85 -7.27
N TYR A 65 -19.68 -13.84 -7.58
CA TYR A 65 -20.10 -15.04 -8.30
C TYR A 65 -20.79 -16.09 -7.40
N SER A 66 -21.75 -16.82 -7.98
CA SER A 66 -22.84 -17.61 -7.38
C SER A 66 -22.48 -18.61 -6.24
N PRO A 67 -23.37 -18.82 -5.24
CA PRO A 67 -23.19 -19.71 -4.06
C PRO A 67 -23.03 -21.21 -4.34
N TYR A 68 -22.88 -21.64 -5.60
CA TYR A 68 -22.78 -23.05 -5.99
C TYR A 68 -21.42 -23.45 -6.59
N GLU A 69 -20.42 -22.55 -6.65
CA GLU A 69 -19.07 -22.88 -7.12
C GLU A 69 -18.04 -23.07 -6.00
N GLU A 70 -17.34 -24.21 -6.04
CA GLU A 70 -16.22 -24.54 -5.16
C GLU A 70 -14.98 -23.69 -5.48
N GLY A 71 -14.92 -22.45 -4.97
CA GLY A 71 -13.76 -21.56 -5.19
C GLY A 71 -13.80 -20.21 -4.48
N GLU A 72 -15.00 -19.75 -4.11
CA GLU A 72 -15.26 -18.42 -3.56
C GLU A 72 -14.50 -18.14 -2.23
N TRP A 73 -14.39 -19.15 -1.37
CA TRP A 73 -13.73 -18.98 -0.06
C TRP A 73 -12.22 -18.68 -0.19
N ARG A 74 -11.57 -19.12 -1.28
CA ARG A 74 -10.13 -18.88 -1.52
C ARG A 74 -9.88 -17.42 -1.89
N LEU A 75 -10.73 -16.84 -2.73
CA LEU A 75 -10.73 -15.42 -3.09
C LEU A 75 -11.01 -14.55 -1.86
N LYS A 76 -12.05 -14.89 -1.08
CA LYS A 76 -12.36 -14.20 0.17
C LYS A 76 -11.22 -14.29 1.19
N LEU A 77 -10.59 -15.45 1.33
CA LEU A 77 -9.41 -15.63 2.17
C LEU A 77 -8.22 -14.81 1.68
N TRP A 78 -7.99 -14.75 0.37
CA TRP A 78 -6.92 -13.95 -0.22
C TRP A 78 -7.11 -12.45 0.04
N LEU A 79 -8.33 -11.93 -0.16
CA LEU A 79 -8.67 -10.54 0.17
C LEU A 79 -8.56 -10.26 1.67
N PHE A 80 -8.98 -11.21 2.52
CA PHE A 80 -8.80 -11.11 3.96
C PHE A 80 -7.31 -11.00 4.34
N LEU A 81 -6.46 -11.83 3.74
CA LEU A 81 -5.01 -11.76 3.95
C LEU A 81 -4.42 -10.43 3.45
N ALA A 82 -4.84 -9.94 2.27
CA ALA A 82 -4.43 -8.65 1.75
C ALA A 82 -4.78 -7.50 2.71
N TYR A 83 -5.99 -7.55 3.28
CA TYR A 83 -6.45 -6.59 4.29
C TYR A 83 -5.62 -6.65 5.58
N VAL A 84 -5.34 -7.85 6.10
CA VAL A 84 -4.49 -8.04 7.29
C VAL A 84 -3.08 -7.50 7.05
N VAL A 85 -2.45 -7.83 5.91
CA VAL A 85 -1.10 -7.33 5.57
C VAL A 85 -1.10 -5.81 5.42
N SER A 86 -2.15 -5.22 4.84
CA SER A 86 -2.30 -3.76 4.75
C SER A 86 -2.37 -3.10 6.13
N PHE A 87 -3.21 -3.63 7.02
CA PHE A 87 -3.40 -3.05 8.35
C PHE A 87 -2.15 -3.20 9.22
N VAL A 88 -1.51 -4.38 9.19
CA VAL A 88 -0.29 -4.64 9.95
C VAL A 88 0.88 -3.81 9.43
N SER A 89 1.02 -3.63 8.12
CA SER A 89 2.08 -2.76 7.56
C SER A 89 1.90 -1.30 8.00
N LEU A 90 0.68 -0.75 7.91
CA LEU A 90 0.42 0.61 8.38
C LEU A 90 0.66 0.76 9.89
N ALA A 91 0.16 -0.18 10.70
CA ALA A 91 0.36 -0.16 12.16
C ALA A 91 1.85 -0.28 12.53
N ALA A 92 2.60 -1.15 11.86
CA ALA A 92 4.04 -1.27 12.06
C ALA A 92 4.77 0.02 11.69
N SER A 93 4.40 0.67 10.58
CA SER A 93 4.98 1.95 10.19
C SER A 93 4.72 3.05 11.22
N VAL A 94 3.49 3.12 11.76
CA VAL A 94 3.16 4.08 12.83
C VAL A 94 3.94 3.76 14.11
N GLY A 95 4.10 2.48 14.45
CA GLY A 95 4.91 2.05 15.58
C GLY A 95 6.37 2.49 15.46
N LEU A 96 6.97 2.36 14.27
CA LEU A 96 8.32 2.84 14.00
C LEU A 96 8.43 4.37 14.05
N LEU A 97 7.43 5.10 13.55
CA LEU A 97 7.36 6.56 13.71
C LEU A 97 7.34 6.96 15.19
N VAL A 98 6.56 6.28 16.03
CA VAL A 98 6.54 6.54 17.48
C VAL A 98 7.89 6.22 18.11
N GLN A 99 8.56 5.15 17.68
CA GLN A 99 9.90 4.84 18.18
C GLN A 99 10.92 5.92 17.79
N ASP A 100 10.91 6.37 16.53
CA ASP A 100 11.81 7.41 16.01
C ASP A 100 11.53 8.81 16.61
N SER A 101 10.33 9.04 17.16
CA SER A 101 10.00 10.31 17.84
C SER A 101 10.38 10.31 19.32
N LEU A 102 10.57 9.14 19.93
CA LEU A 102 10.92 8.99 21.34
C LEU A 102 12.42 8.77 21.59
N THR A 103 13.23 8.58 20.55
CA THR A 103 14.66 8.27 20.68
C THR A 103 15.55 9.19 19.85
N ASP A 104 16.58 9.76 20.48
CA ASP A 104 17.57 10.61 19.79
C ASP A 104 18.71 9.81 19.13
N LYS A 105 18.72 8.48 19.31
CA LYS A 105 19.79 7.59 18.85
C LYS A 105 19.49 6.92 17.50
N GLY A 106 18.31 7.18 16.94
CA GLY A 106 17.78 6.53 15.74
C GLY A 106 17.81 7.42 14.50
N PRO A 107 17.22 6.94 13.39
CA PRO A 107 16.90 7.81 12.26
C PRO A 107 15.94 8.92 12.70
N SER A 108 15.97 10.04 11.98
CA SER A 108 15.14 11.20 12.33
C SER A 108 13.65 10.86 12.27
N THR A 109 12.82 11.63 12.98
CA THR A 109 11.35 11.51 12.92
C THR A 109 10.81 11.60 11.49
N TRP A 110 11.49 12.32 10.59
CA TRP A 110 11.14 12.38 9.16
C TRP A 110 11.14 10.99 8.50
N THR A 111 12.08 10.12 8.86
CA THR A 111 12.14 8.74 8.35
C THR A 111 10.88 7.96 8.72
N GLY A 112 10.43 8.09 9.98
CA GLY A 112 9.16 7.50 10.42
C GLY A 112 7.94 8.07 9.67
N VAL A 113 7.89 9.40 9.48
CA VAL A 113 6.78 10.08 8.79
C VAL A 113 6.72 9.63 7.32
N ALA A 114 7.87 9.59 6.65
CA ALA A 114 7.99 9.14 5.27
C ALA A 114 7.53 7.69 5.10
N GLY A 115 7.84 6.80 6.07
CA GLY A 115 7.34 5.43 6.08
C GLY A 115 5.82 5.37 6.12
N VAL A 116 5.20 6.15 7.00
CA VAL A 116 3.72 6.19 7.13
C VAL A 116 3.09 6.73 5.84
N LEU A 117 3.64 7.82 5.29
CA LEU A 117 3.18 8.40 4.03
C LEU A 117 3.30 7.41 2.87
N GLN A 118 4.41 6.65 2.81
CA GLN A 118 4.59 5.62 1.81
C GLN A 118 3.50 4.54 1.94
N CYS A 119 3.26 4.01 3.14
CA CYS A 119 2.24 2.98 3.34
C CYS A 119 0.85 3.50 2.91
N VAL A 120 0.49 4.71 3.32
CA VAL A 120 -0.79 5.33 2.97
C VAL A 120 -0.93 5.51 1.45
N PHE A 121 0.06 6.11 0.80
CA PHE A 121 -0.02 6.34 -0.65
C PHE A 121 0.00 5.06 -1.46
N VAL A 122 0.81 4.06 -1.09
CA VAL A 122 0.82 2.78 -1.79
C VAL A 122 -0.50 2.03 -1.64
N LEU A 123 -1.13 2.05 -0.46
CA LEU A 123 -2.45 1.43 -0.27
C LEU A 123 -3.55 2.19 -1.02
N ILE A 124 -3.52 3.54 -1.02
CA ILE A 124 -4.44 4.36 -1.83
C ILE A 124 -4.24 4.06 -3.31
N SER A 125 -3.00 4.00 -3.80
CA SER A 125 -2.70 3.62 -5.17
C SER A 125 -3.27 2.24 -5.50
N GLY A 126 -3.14 1.27 -4.60
CA GLY A 126 -3.69 -0.06 -4.78
C GLY A 126 -5.20 -0.01 -5.00
N LEU A 127 -5.92 0.77 -4.19
CA LEU A 127 -7.37 0.97 -4.31
C LEU A 127 -7.75 1.76 -5.57
N VAL A 128 -6.98 2.79 -5.95
CA VAL A 128 -7.23 3.58 -7.16
C VAL A 128 -7.10 2.70 -8.40
N TYR A 129 -6.04 1.90 -8.50
CA TYR A 129 -5.88 0.96 -9.61
C TYR A 129 -7.04 -0.04 -9.64
N TRP A 130 -7.32 -0.66 -8.49
CA TRP A 130 -8.38 -1.66 -8.37
C TRP A 130 -9.74 -1.09 -8.75
N THR A 131 -10.09 0.13 -8.33
CA THR A 131 -11.36 0.77 -8.67
C THR A 131 -11.43 1.23 -10.12
N SER A 132 -10.30 1.61 -10.74
CA SER A 132 -10.23 2.01 -12.15
C SER A 132 -10.40 0.87 -13.14
N HIS A 133 -10.00 -0.35 -12.76
CA HIS A 133 -10.29 -1.55 -13.54
C HIS A 133 -11.76 -1.96 -13.33
N SER A 134 -12.64 -1.36 -14.12
CA SER A 134 -14.03 -1.80 -14.28
C SER A 134 -14.15 -2.32 -15.69
N ASP A 135 -13.82 -3.61 -15.86
CA ASP A 135 -14.26 -4.57 -16.90
C ASP A 135 -13.45 -5.87 -16.77
#